data_AF-A0A849PIH8-F1
#
_entry.id   AF-A0A849PIH8-F1
#
_cell.length_a   1.000
_cell.length_b   1.000
_cell.length_c   1.000
_cell.angle_alpha   90.00
_cell.angle_beta   90.00
_cell.angle_gamma   90.00
#
_symmetry.space_group_name_H-M   'P 1'
#
loop_
_entity.id
_entity.type
_entity.pdbx_description
1 polymer ?
#
loop_
_entity_poly.entity_id
_entity_poly.type
_entity_poly.pdbx_seq_one_letter_code
_entity_poly.pdbx_strand_id
1 'polypeptide(L)'
;SIVAAAIPVARFVLLILFTTVLLHTTSQSELKTALVSLLKPLGGFGRELAFMVGVAMALIPGLMRDKETIARAQTARGCKPAGLRGFVALIVPLLRRSFKKADELSDALESRCYHRDREYYYYGGALAGKDYLLLAGFGAVLVLVLVL
;
A
#
# COMPACT_ATOMS: atom_id res chain seq x y z
N SER A 1 10.72 -31.07 -25.81
CA SER A 1 10.12 -32.17 -25.02
C SER A 1 9.00 -31.63 -24.15
N ILE A 2 7.87 -32.33 -24.02
CA ILE A 2 6.71 -31.92 -23.18
C ILE A 2 7.15 -31.53 -21.75
N VAL A 3 8.17 -32.21 -21.23
CA VAL A 3 8.81 -31.93 -19.93
C VAL A 3 9.34 -30.50 -19.83
N ALA A 4 9.96 -29.95 -20.87
CA ALA A 4 10.50 -28.59 -20.86
C ALA A 4 9.40 -27.51 -20.86
N ALA A 5 8.23 -27.82 -21.43
CA ALA A 5 7.07 -26.92 -21.42
C ALA A 5 6.30 -26.98 -20.09
N ALA A 6 6.36 -28.10 -19.37
CA ALA A 6 5.70 -28.26 -18.07
C ALA A 6 6.36 -27.40 -16.97
N ILE A 7 7.66 -27.17 -17.06
CA ILE A 7 8.44 -26.46 -16.04
C ILE A 7 8.00 -24.99 -15.87
N PRO A 8 7.92 -24.15 -16.93
CA PRO A 8 7.45 -22.77 -16.79
C PRO A 8 5.99 -22.66 -16.32
N VAL A 9 5.13 -23.59 -16.74
CA VAL A 9 3.72 -23.61 -16.35
C VAL A 9 3.60 -23.92 -14.86
N ALA A 10 4.32 -24.93 -14.37
CA ALA A 10 4.37 -25.26 -12.96
C ALA A 10 4.93 -24.09 -12.13
N ARG A 11 6.00 -23.44 -12.60
CA ARG A 11 6.58 -22.25 -11.95
C ARG A 11 5.58 -21.11 -11.82
N PHE A 12 4.80 -20.84 -12.87
CA PHE A 12 3.81 -19.77 -12.88
C PHE A 12 2.66 -20.05 -11.90
N VAL A 13 2.16 -21.28 -11.89
CA VAL A 13 1.11 -21.71 -10.93
C VAL A 13 1.61 -21.61 -9.49
N LEU A 14 2.85 -22.06 -9.23
CA LEU A 14 3.44 -22.01 -7.90
C LEU A 14 3.68 -20.58 -7.42
N LEU A 15 4.11 -19.67 -8.30
CA LEU A 15 4.23 -18.22 -7.99
C LEU A 15 2.89 -17.60 -7.60
N ILE A 16 1.82 -17.92 -8.35
CA ILE A 16 0.49 -17.39 -8.05
C ILE A 16 0.02 -17.90 -6.69
N LEU A 17 0.10 -19.22 -6.44
CA LEU A 17 -0.28 -19.83 -5.16
C LEU A 17 0.53 -19.27 -3.98
N PHE A 18 1.84 -19.11 -4.16
CA PHE A 18 2.71 -18.52 -3.15
C PHE A 18 2.28 -17.09 -2.81
N THR A 19 2.05 -16.26 -3.83
CA THR A 19 1.67 -14.85 -3.65
C THR A 19 0.30 -14.73 -3.01
N THR A 20 -0.68 -15.57 -3.37
CA THR A 20 -2.02 -15.53 -2.77
C THR A 20 -2.01 -15.98 -1.31
N VAL A 21 -1.28 -17.05 -0.97
CA VAL A 21 -1.10 -17.49 0.43
C VAL A 21 -0.41 -16.40 1.24
N LEU A 22 0.65 -15.78 0.69
CA LEU A 22 1.37 -14.69 1.36
C LEU A 22 0.45 -13.49 1.63
N LEU A 23 -0.31 -13.06 0.61
CA LEU A 23 -1.20 -11.91 0.71
C LEU A 23 -2.40 -12.17 1.64
N HIS A 24 -2.87 -13.42 1.71
CA HIS A 24 -3.96 -13.80 2.59
C HIS A 24 -3.53 -13.97 4.06
N THR A 25 -2.29 -14.43 4.27
CA THR A 25 -1.75 -14.68 5.63
C THR A 25 -1.15 -13.41 6.27
N THR A 26 -0.72 -12.44 5.46
CA THR A 26 -0.14 -11.18 5.94
C THR A 26 -1.21 -10.10 6.05
N SER A 27 -1.36 -9.47 7.21
CA SER A 27 -2.34 -8.38 7.36
C SER A 27 -1.93 -7.14 6.57
N GLN A 28 -2.91 -6.40 6.02
CA GLN A 28 -2.66 -5.15 5.30
C GLN A 28 -1.94 -4.10 6.17
N SER A 29 -2.18 -4.13 7.48
CA SER A 29 -1.48 -3.30 8.48
C SER A 29 0.00 -3.65 8.60
N GLU A 30 0.34 -4.94 8.65
CA GLU A 30 1.73 -5.39 8.72
C GLU A 30 2.47 -5.12 7.41
N LEU A 31 1.81 -5.29 6.26
CA LEU A 31 2.41 -4.98 4.96
C LEU A 31 2.77 -3.49 4.83
N LYS A 32 1.85 -2.59 5.26
CA LYS A 32 2.13 -1.15 5.34
C LYS A 32 3.33 -0.89 6.24
N THR A 33 3.39 -1.62 7.34
CA THR A 33 4.42 -1.46 8.35
C THR A 33 5.79 -1.92 7.82
N ALA A 34 5.85 -3.08 7.17
CA ALA A 34 7.05 -3.57 6.51
C ALA A 34 7.54 -2.61 5.40
N LEU A 35 6.63 -2.04 4.61
CA LEU A 35 6.99 -1.07 3.57
C LEU A 35 7.66 0.17 4.18
N VAL A 36 7.11 0.71 5.26
CA VAL A 36 7.68 1.88 5.93
C VAL A 36 9.02 1.56 6.59
N SER A 37 9.20 0.37 7.17
CA SER A 37 10.47 -0.03 7.77
C SER A 37 11.59 -0.17 6.73
N LEU A 38 11.26 -0.60 5.51
CA LEU A 38 12.20 -0.66 4.37
C LEU A 38 12.70 0.71 3.92
N LEU A 39 11.95 1.79 4.19
CA LEU A 39 12.36 3.16 3.87
C LEU A 39 13.22 3.79 4.98
N LYS A 40 13.20 3.25 6.20
CA LYS A 40 13.99 3.73 7.35
C LYS A 40 15.53 3.72 7.14
N PRO A 41 16.17 2.72 6.49
CA PRO A 41 17.63 2.70 6.34
C PRO A 41 18.18 3.81 5.43
N LEU A 42 17.34 4.57 4.71
CA LEU A 42 17.76 5.68 3.84
C LEU A 42 18.10 6.98 4.63
N GLY A 43 18.30 6.91 5.94
CA GLY A 43 18.68 8.05 6.79
C GLY A 43 17.52 9.03 7.04
N GLY A 44 17.84 10.30 7.29
CA GLY A 44 16.84 11.34 7.62
C GLY A 44 15.76 11.52 6.53
N PHE A 45 16.14 11.43 5.25
CA PHE A 45 15.21 11.50 4.13
C PHE A 45 14.25 10.29 4.09
N GLY A 46 14.76 9.10 4.42
CA GLY A 46 13.96 7.88 4.53
C GLY A 46 12.85 7.98 5.58
N ARG A 47 13.10 8.69 6.69
CA ARG A 47 12.12 8.91 7.77
C ARG A 47 10.93 9.76 7.33
N GLU A 48 11.20 10.83 6.59
CA GLU A 48 10.15 11.71 6.06
C GLU A 48 9.30 11.01 5.00
N LEU A 49 9.94 10.25 4.10
CA LEU A 49 9.23 9.44 3.12
C LEU A 49 8.38 8.35 3.78
N ALA A 50 8.93 7.67 4.79
CA ALA A 50 8.22 6.68 5.60
C ALA A 50 6.90 7.24 6.18
N PHE A 51 6.94 8.47 6.71
CA PHE A 51 5.75 9.16 7.18
C PHE A 51 4.77 9.48 6.06
N MET A 52 5.26 10.12 4.98
CA MET A 52 4.41 10.50 3.84
C MET A 52 3.69 9.28 3.26
N VAL A 53 4.40 8.16 3.10
CA VAL A 53 3.83 6.88 2.65
C VAL A 53 2.83 6.32 3.66
N GLY A 54 3.15 6.36 4.96
CA GLY A 54 2.25 5.91 6.01
C GLY A 54 0.92 6.68 6.05
N VAL A 55 0.99 8.01 5.91
CA VAL A 55 -0.16 8.91 5.81
C VAL A 55 -0.92 8.66 4.52
N ALA A 56 -0.23 8.56 3.38
CA ALA A 56 -0.85 8.27 2.09
C ALA A 56 -1.63 6.94 2.12
N MET A 57 -1.03 5.87 2.65
CA MET A 57 -1.68 4.57 2.79
C MET A 57 -2.94 4.62 3.66
N ALA A 58 -2.96 5.45 4.70
CA ALA A 58 -4.14 5.67 5.53
C ALA A 58 -5.22 6.52 4.81
N LEU A 59 -4.84 7.41 3.90
CA LEU A 59 -5.75 8.25 3.12
C LEU A 59 -6.39 7.50 1.93
N ILE A 60 -5.74 6.47 1.39
CA ILE A 60 -6.23 5.71 0.21
C ILE A 60 -7.68 5.20 0.39
N PRO A 61 -8.07 4.53 1.49
CA PRO A 61 -9.44 4.04 1.66
C PRO A 61 -10.47 5.17 1.67
N GLY A 62 -10.14 6.30 2.29
CA GLY A 62 -10.98 7.49 2.30
C GLY A 62 -11.10 8.11 0.91
N LEU A 63 -10.00 8.18 0.16
CA LEU A 63 -9.96 8.70 -1.20
C LEU A 63 -10.82 7.87 -2.16
N MET A 64 -10.84 6.54 -2.00
CA MET A 64 -11.70 5.66 -2.78
C MET A 64 -13.20 5.94 -2.52
N ARG A 65 -13.59 6.14 -1.26
CA ARG A 65 -14.96 6.52 -0.91
C ARG A 65 -15.35 7.90 -1.46
N ASP A 66 -14.43 8.86 -1.40
CA ASP A 66 -14.64 10.19 -1.99
C ASP A 66 -14.83 10.10 -3.51
N LYS A 67 -13.99 9.32 -4.18
CA LYS A 67 -14.09 9.05 -5.61
C LYS A 67 -15.47 8.48 -5.96
N GLU A 68 -15.93 7.45 -5.25
CA GLU A 68 -17.24 6.87 -5.50
C GLU A 68 -18.38 7.86 -5.27
N THR A 69 -18.33 8.62 -4.18
CA THR A 69 -19.35 9.62 -3.85
C THR A 69 -19.43 10.70 -4.92
N ILE A 70 -18.28 11.22 -5.35
CA ILE A 70 -18.18 12.23 -6.41
C ILE A 70 -18.66 11.64 -7.74
N ALA A 71 -18.27 10.41 -8.07
CA ALA A 71 -18.71 9.74 -9.29
C ALA A 71 -20.23 9.60 -9.33
N ARG A 72 -20.86 9.13 -8.25
CA ARG A 72 -22.32 9.02 -8.14
C ARG A 72 -23.00 10.39 -8.27
N ALA A 73 -22.43 11.44 -7.68
CA ALA A 73 -22.95 12.80 -7.79
C ALA A 73 -22.87 13.35 -9.23
N GLN A 74 -21.77 13.09 -9.93
CA GLN A 74 -21.62 13.52 -11.33
C GLN A 74 -22.53 12.74 -12.28
N THR A 75 -22.72 11.43 -12.05
CA THR A 75 -23.68 10.65 -12.84
C THR A 75 -25.12 11.13 -12.64
N ALA A 76 -25.50 11.53 -11.41
CA ALA A 76 -26.81 12.12 -11.13
C ALA A 76 -27.03 13.47 -11.83
N ARG A 77 -25.95 14.22 -12.08
CA ARG A 77 -25.96 15.49 -12.84
C ARG A 77 -25.90 15.28 -14.36
N GLY A 78 -26.00 14.05 -14.84
CA GLY A 78 -25.96 13.72 -16.27
C GLY A 78 -24.55 13.72 -16.88
N CYS A 79 -23.49 13.87 -16.08
CA CYS A 79 -22.12 13.71 -16.57
C CYS A 79 -21.78 12.23 -16.72
N LYS A 80 -21.49 11.80 -17.95
CA LYS A 80 -20.96 10.46 -18.22
C LYS A 80 -19.47 10.44 -17.84
N PRO A 81 -19.00 9.45 -17.05
CA PRO A 81 -17.58 9.28 -16.72
C PRO A 81 -16.82 8.66 -17.90
N ALA A 82 -16.96 9.24 -19.09
CA ALA A 82 -16.34 8.78 -20.32
C ALA A 82 -15.63 9.95 -21.01
N GLY A 83 -14.42 9.67 -21.50
CA GLY A 83 -13.56 10.64 -22.17
C GLY A 83 -12.94 11.70 -21.24
N LEU A 84 -12.20 12.62 -21.86
CA LEU A 84 -11.44 13.68 -21.18
C LEU A 84 -12.33 14.57 -20.30
N ARG A 85 -13.53 14.92 -20.76
CA ARG A 85 -14.45 15.79 -20.03
C ARG A 85 -14.96 15.14 -18.73
N GLY A 86 -15.29 13.85 -18.77
CA GLY A 86 -15.72 13.09 -17.58
C GLY A 86 -14.59 12.91 -16.57
N PHE A 87 -13.36 12.70 -17.04
CA PHE A 87 -12.18 12.60 -16.18
C PHE A 87 -11.90 13.91 -15.44
N VAL A 88 -11.92 15.05 -16.14
CA VAL A 88 -11.74 16.38 -15.53
C VAL A 88 -12.85 16.68 -14.51
N ALA A 89 -14.10 16.33 -14.82
CA ALA A 89 -15.23 16.50 -13.91
C ALA A 89 -15.11 15.70 -12.60
N LEU A 90 -14.33 14.61 -12.59
CA LEU A 90 -14.02 13.81 -11.41
C LEU A 90 -12.76 14.30 -10.69
N ILE A 91 -11.68 14.60 -11.44
CA ILE A 91 -10.39 14.95 -10.84
C ILE A 91 -10.43 16.28 -10.11
N VAL A 92 -11.04 17.32 -10.70
CA VAL A 92 -11.05 18.66 -10.10
C VAL A 92 -11.67 18.65 -8.69
N PRO A 93 -12.87 18.07 -8.46
CA PRO A 93 -13.43 18.00 -7.10
C PRO A 93 -12.67 17.04 -6.18
N LEU A 94 -12.11 15.94 -6.69
CA LEU A 94 -11.25 15.04 -5.90
C LEU A 94 -10.03 15.78 -5.39
N LEU A 95 -9.33 16.51 -6.26
CA LEU A 95 -8.12 17.24 -5.94
C LEU A 95 -8.40 18.34 -4.92
N ARG A 96 -9.50 19.09 -5.09
CA ARG A 96 -9.94 20.09 -4.12
C ARG A 96 -10.20 19.49 -2.73
N ARG A 97 -10.84 18.31 -2.66
CA ARG A 97 -11.04 17.60 -1.38
C ARG A 97 -9.73 17.12 -0.78
N SER A 98 -8.84 16.57 -1.60
CA SER A 98 -7.54 16.08 -1.14
C SER A 98 -6.66 17.19 -0.58
N PHE A 99 -6.60 18.36 -1.22
CA PHE A 99 -5.87 19.51 -0.69
C PHE A 99 -6.47 20.02 0.62
N LYS A 100 -7.79 20.17 0.70
CA LYS A 100 -8.45 20.57 1.96
C LYS A 100 -8.13 19.61 3.12
N LYS A 101 -8.12 18.31 2.86
CA LYS A 101 -7.73 17.29 3.85
C LYS A 101 -6.25 17.38 4.23
N ALA A 102 -5.38 17.74 3.30
CA ALA A 102 -3.97 17.95 3.59
C ALA A 102 -3.76 19.19 4.49
N ASP A 103 -4.48 20.28 4.22
CA ASP A 103 -4.46 21.49 5.06
C ASP A 103 -4.99 21.18 6.46
N GLU A 104 -6.16 20.55 6.57
CA GLU A 104 -6.74 20.12 7.85
C GLU A 104 -5.80 19.18 8.64
N LEU A 105 -5.09 18.29 7.93
CA LEU A 105 -4.11 17.40 8.55
C LEU A 105 -2.89 18.18 9.04
N SER A 106 -2.40 19.15 8.26
CA SER A 106 -1.28 20.00 8.65
C SER A 106 -1.61 20.79 9.93
N ASP A 107 -2.77 21.45 9.96
CA ASP A 107 -3.24 22.22 11.11
C ASP A 107 -3.42 21.31 12.35
N ALA A 108 -3.96 20.10 12.15
CA ALA A 108 -4.10 19.11 13.22
C ALA A 108 -2.76 18.58 13.74
N LEU A 109 -1.74 18.47 12.88
CA LEU A 109 -0.39 18.07 13.28
C LEU A 109 0.29 19.20 14.06
N GLU A 110 0.18 20.44 13.60
CA GLU A 110 0.76 21.61 14.26
C GLU A 110 0.14 21.83 15.65
N SER A 111 -1.19 21.75 15.77
CA SER A 111 -1.88 21.87 17.07
C SER A 111 -1.51 20.77 18.07
N ARG A 112 -1.12 19.58 17.59
CA ARG A 112 -0.60 18.48 18.42
C ARG A 112 0.90 18.58 18.71
N CYS A 113 1.54 19.70 18.37
CA CYS A 113 2.97 19.91 18.50
C CYS A 113 3.77 18.81 17.79
N TYR A 114 3.33 18.40 16.59
CA TYR A 114 4.05 17.42 15.79
C TYR A 114 5.39 18.01 15.30
N HIS A 115 6.51 17.39 15.70
CA HIS A 115 7.86 17.79 15.28
C HIS A 115 8.45 16.73 14.35
N ARG A 116 9.06 17.18 13.24
CA ARG A 116 9.67 16.31 12.21
C ARG A 116 10.83 15.45 12.74
N ASP A 117 11.40 15.80 13.89
CA ASP A 117 12.57 15.15 14.49
C ASP A 117 12.23 13.88 15.30
N ARG A 118 10.97 13.72 15.73
CA ARG A 118 10.60 12.61 16.62
C ARG A 118 10.48 11.30 15.87
N GLU A 119 11.01 10.24 16.49
CA GLU A 119 10.86 8.89 15.95
C GLU A 119 9.41 8.42 16.08
N TYR A 120 8.83 7.92 14.98
CA TYR A 120 7.53 7.26 15.02
C TYR A 120 7.67 5.91 15.74
N TYR A 121 7.19 5.85 16.99
CA TYR A 121 7.30 4.67 17.87
C TYR A 121 6.36 3.49 17.53
N TYR A 122 5.63 3.53 16.41
CA TYR A 122 4.66 2.48 16.04
C TYR A 122 5.20 1.37 15.13
N TYR A 123 6.43 0.90 15.40
CA TYR A 123 7.07 -0.20 14.67
C TYR A 123 7.74 -1.16 15.65
N GLY A 124 6.93 -1.92 16.39
CA GLY A 124 7.43 -2.73 17.49
C GLY A 124 6.68 -4.04 17.65
N GLY A 125 6.73 -4.91 16.65
CA GLY A 125 6.70 -6.35 16.89
C GLY A 125 8.12 -6.86 16.73
N ALA A 126 8.80 -7.17 17.84
CA ALA A 126 10.03 -7.96 17.76
C ALA A 126 9.66 -9.30 17.10
N LEU A 127 10.46 -9.75 16.13
CA LEU A 127 10.26 -11.04 15.48
C LEU A 127 10.16 -12.12 16.55
N ALA A 128 9.00 -12.74 16.67
CA ALA A 128 8.82 -13.87 17.55
C ALA A 128 9.67 -15.04 17.03
N GLY A 129 10.08 -15.97 17.89
CA GLY A 129 10.86 -17.15 17.47
C GLY A 129 10.17 -17.98 16.37
N LYS A 130 8.84 -17.90 16.29
CA LYS A 130 8.01 -18.53 15.24
C LYS A 130 8.13 -17.84 13.88
N ASP A 131 8.45 -16.54 13.86
CA ASP A 131 8.58 -15.75 12.63
C ASP A 131 9.80 -16.21 11.83
N TYR A 132 10.88 -16.64 12.50
CA TYR A 132 12.04 -17.22 11.83
C TYR A 132 11.72 -18.53 11.12
N LEU A 133 10.88 -19.39 11.73
CA LEU A 133 10.49 -20.67 11.13
C LEU A 133 9.56 -20.47 9.93
N LEU A 134 8.64 -19.51 10.02
CA LEU A 134 7.80 -19.11 8.90
C LEU A 134 8.63 -18.49 7.77
N LEU A 135 9.60 -17.64 8.09
CA LEU A 135 10.47 -17.00 7.10
C LEU A 135 11.38 -18.01 6.39
N ALA A 136 11.88 -19.02 7.10
CA ALA A 136 12.60 -20.15 6.51
C ALA A 136 11.71 -20.99 5.58
N GLY A 137 10.45 -21.26 5.97
CA GLY A 137 9.48 -21.96 5.12
C GLY A 137 9.15 -21.20 3.84
N PHE A 138 8.85 -19.90 3.94
CA PHE A 138 8.62 -19.03 2.77
C PHE A 138 9.85 -18.94 1.88
N GLY A 139 11.05 -18.84 2.46
CA GLY A 139 12.32 -18.84 1.74
C GLY A 139 12.56 -20.14 0.97
N ALA A 140 12.30 -21.30 1.57
CA ALA A 140 12.46 -22.60 0.92
C ALA A 140 11.50 -22.76 -0.28
N VAL A 141 10.25 -22.32 -0.14
CA VAL A 141 9.28 -22.35 -1.26
C VAL A 141 9.71 -21.40 -2.37
N LEU A 142 10.23 -20.22 -2.05
CA LEU A 142 10.71 -19.26 -3.05
C LEU A 142 11.94 -19.81 -3.81
N VAL A 143 12.88 -20.47 -3.12
CA VAL A 143 14.02 -21.14 -3.75
C VAL A 143 13.56 -22.28 -4.65
N LEU A 144 12.60 -23.10 -4.21
CA LEU A 144 11.99 -24.15 -5.02
C LEU A 144 11.40 -23.59 -6.31
N VAL A 145 10.67 -22.47 -6.24
CA VAL A 145 10.13 -21.75 -7.42
C VAL A 145 11.22 -21.20 -8.33
N LEU A 146 12.35 -20.74 -7.78
CA LEU A 146 13.44 -20.20 -8.57
C LEU A 146 14.20 -21.29 -9.35
N VAL A 147 14.36 -22.45 -8.71
CA VAL A 147 15.07 -23.62 -9.24
C VAL A 147 14.23 -24.40 -10.26
N LEU A 148 12.91 -24.43 -10.09
CA LEU A 148 11.95 -24.98 -11.05
C LEU A 148 11.84 -24.05 -12.28
#